data_AF-A0AAN9B0K8-F1
#
_entry.id   AF-A0AAN9B0K8-F1
#
_cell.length_a   1.000
_cell.length_b   1.000
_cell.length_c   1.000
_cell.angle_alpha   90.00
_cell.angle_beta   90.00
_cell.angle_gamma   90.00
#
_symmetry.space_group_name_H-M   'P 1'
#
loop_
_entity.id
_entity.type
_entity.pdbx_description
1 polymer ?
#
loop_
_entity_poly.entity_id
_entity_poly.type
_entity_poly.pdbx_seq_one_letter_code
_entity_poly.pdbx_strand_id
1 'polypeptide(L)'
;MVMFPCVQAFWNDLFNSTVESKVRVFVQKDMEQQYLCMTSGDSDVDTIMTWLSQLNVSATERDMEVMYSGSLPRLAMEAAFRHTLSPVVQVGSGKAADANHWKVGVANIFVSAIGLRPFFGIIKSYNDSASPNTQLSPMLYGLLATLTGGPVALGDERGKSDRLIIERCCSMEGRVLSPMHPAIPIDAELQQIAWGGEEGATGEIWTAYTGTSINSGGDVNFYHGVIMATAMTRPFNITPSNTGLFFDREGEVVHTPTKLFSYYNAYVLHDFSDTQPFTLTGCTVHSFCLYYVAPVFNFKGKDVVLMGDLTKWVPMSSQRVQRVEIGETITVFTRGVPDEKVYMWFHVDGHLHSLEHRIGLDGTGSVVYELASPGSQATRGSSVNYVSVLCAVLFALLLKL
;
A
#
# COMPACT_ATOMS: atom_id res chain seq x y z
N MET A 1 -38.52 -16.47 -8.46
CA MET A 1 -37.41 -16.31 -9.41
C MET A 1 -36.87 -14.92 -9.20
N VAL A 2 -35.67 -14.79 -8.63
CA VAL A 2 -35.00 -13.50 -8.48
C VAL A 2 -34.19 -13.30 -9.76
N MET A 3 -34.45 -12.21 -10.49
CA MET A 3 -33.76 -11.90 -11.74
C MET A 3 -32.79 -10.74 -11.51
N PHE A 4 -31.68 -10.74 -12.26
CA PHE A 4 -30.78 -9.59 -12.30
C PHE A 4 -31.52 -8.37 -12.89
N PRO A 5 -31.27 -7.15 -12.39
CA PRO A 5 -31.80 -5.94 -12.99
C PRO A 5 -31.05 -5.65 -14.31
N CYS A 6 -31.58 -6.18 -15.42
CA CYS A 6 -31.02 -6.05 -16.76
C CYS A 6 -31.74 -4.98 -17.61
N VAL A 7 -32.35 -3.98 -16.96
CA VAL A 7 -32.95 -2.82 -17.63
C VAL A 7 -32.14 -1.56 -17.31
N GLN A 8 -31.56 -0.92 -18.33
CA GLN A 8 -30.73 0.29 -18.18
C GLN A 8 -31.43 1.41 -17.41
N ALA A 9 -32.74 1.58 -17.60
CA ALA A 9 -33.52 2.61 -16.91
C ALA A 9 -33.48 2.45 -15.38
N PHE A 10 -33.48 1.22 -14.86
CA PHE A 10 -33.35 0.98 -13.43
C PHE A 10 -32.04 1.55 -12.86
N TRP A 11 -30.91 1.29 -13.52
CA TRP A 11 -29.60 1.75 -13.07
C TRP A 11 -29.44 3.27 -13.20
N ASN A 12 -29.98 3.84 -14.28
CA ASN A 12 -30.02 5.30 -14.46
C ASN A 12 -30.80 5.98 -13.33
N ASP A 13 -31.99 5.47 -13.00
CA ASP A 13 -32.83 6.04 -11.94
C ASP A 13 -32.17 5.88 -10.57
N LEU A 14 -31.59 4.71 -10.28
CA LEU A 14 -30.86 4.45 -9.04
C LEU A 14 -29.70 5.44 -8.87
N PHE A 15 -28.85 5.61 -9.89
CA PHE A 15 -27.69 6.51 -9.74
C PHE A 15 -28.03 7.99 -9.84
N ASN A 16 -29.09 8.39 -10.55
CA ASN A 16 -29.60 9.76 -10.48
C ASN A 16 -29.94 10.13 -9.03
N SER A 17 -30.75 9.32 -8.35
CA SER A 17 -31.14 9.56 -6.95
C SER A 17 -29.94 9.51 -5.98
N THR A 18 -28.95 8.67 -6.29
CA THR A 18 -27.72 8.51 -5.49
C THR A 18 -26.82 9.74 -5.60
N VAL A 19 -26.65 10.30 -6.80
CA VAL A 19 -25.89 11.53 -7.05
C VAL A 19 -26.56 12.75 -6.41
N GLU A 20 -27.89 12.85 -6.50
CA GLU A 20 -28.67 13.90 -5.80
C GLU A 20 -28.41 13.87 -4.28
N SER A 21 -28.21 12.67 -3.73
CA SER A 21 -27.85 12.45 -2.33
C SER A 21 -26.37 12.67 -2.01
N LYS A 22 -25.57 13.16 -2.97
CA LYS A 22 -24.11 13.41 -2.87
C LYS A 22 -23.26 12.17 -2.57
N VAL A 23 -23.78 10.97 -2.82
CA VAL A 23 -23.01 9.73 -2.72
C VAL A 23 -22.02 9.65 -3.89
N ARG A 24 -20.83 9.10 -3.63
CA ARG A 24 -19.73 8.98 -4.60
C ARG A 24 -19.29 7.55 -4.88
N VAL A 25 -19.69 6.63 -4.02
CA VAL A 25 -19.31 5.21 -4.10
C VAL A 25 -20.56 4.36 -3.97
N PHE A 26 -20.74 3.43 -4.89
CA PHE A 26 -21.75 2.39 -4.82
C PHE A 26 -21.07 1.05 -4.53
N VAL A 27 -21.56 0.33 -3.52
CA VAL A 27 -21.03 -0.98 -3.14
C VAL A 27 -22.02 -2.05 -3.55
N GLN A 28 -21.64 -2.88 -4.52
CA GLN A 28 -22.37 -4.08 -4.87
C GLN A 28 -21.90 -5.23 -3.95
N LYS A 29 -22.71 -5.51 -2.93
CA LYS A 29 -22.34 -6.41 -1.82
C LYS A 29 -22.66 -7.88 -2.10
N ASP A 30 -21.84 -8.80 -1.59
CA ASP A 30 -22.10 -10.26 -1.58
C ASP A 30 -22.40 -10.82 -3.00
N MET A 31 -21.58 -10.41 -3.97
CA MET A 31 -21.72 -10.74 -5.40
C MET A 31 -21.83 -12.25 -5.67
N GLU A 32 -21.03 -13.05 -4.98
CA GLU A 32 -21.09 -14.51 -5.01
C GLU A 32 -22.47 -15.02 -4.58
N GLN A 33 -22.99 -14.53 -3.46
CA GLN A 33 -24.30 -14.98 -2.98
C GLN A 33 -25.42 -14.56 -3.93
N GLN A 34 -25.35 -13.34 -4.47
CA GLN A 34 -26.32 -12.88 -5.47
C GLN A 34 -26.29 -13.76 -6.72
N TYR A 35 -25.09 -14.07 -7.23
CA TYR A 35 -24.90 -14.97 -8.35
C TYR A 35 -25.50 -16.35 -8.08
N LEU A 36 -25.14 -16.98 -6.96
CA LEU A 36 -25.62 -18.31 -6.57
C LEU A 36 -27.14 -18.36 -6.33
N CYS A 37 -27.77 -17.24 -6.00
CA CYS A 37 -29.21 -17.15 -5.78
C CYS A 37 -30.01 -16.80 -7.06
N MET A 38 -29.34 -16.41 -8.14
CA MET A 38 -29.96 -15.97 -9.39
C MET A 38 -29.68 -16.99 -10.50
N THR A 39 -30.46 -18.08 -10.49
CA THR A 39 -30.31 -19.25 -11.40
C THR A 39 -30.33 -18.90 -12.89
N SER A 40 -30.82 -17.72 -13.28
CA SER A 40 -30.73 -17.25 -14.67
C SER A 40 -29.29 -17.09 -15.15
N GLY A 41 -28.35 -16.80 -14.24
CA GLY A 41 -26.93 -16.68 -14.56
C GLY A 41 -26.21 -18.02 -14.78
N ASP A 42 -26.83 -19.14 -14.42
CA ASP A 42 -26.23 -20.47 -14.64
C ASP A 42 -26.38 -20.93 -16.08
N SER A 43 -27.45 -20.49 -16.76
CA SER A 43 -27.79 -20.90 -18.14
C SER A 43 -27.50 -19.84 -19.19
N ASP A 44 -27.32 -18.57 -18.79
CA ASP A 44 -27.19 -17.45 -19.71
C ASP A 44 -26.10 -16.45 -19.26
N VAL A 45 -24.97 -16.48 -19.95
CA VAL A 45 -23.85 -15.56 -19.73
C VAL A 45 -24.24 -14.12 -20.11
N ASP A 46 -25.09 -13.94 -21.12
CA ASP A 46 -25.50 -12.62 -21.60
C ASP A 46 -26.29 -11.86 -20.54
N THR A 47 -27.05 -12.57 -19.70
CA THR A 47 -27.76 -11.98 -18.57
C THR A 47 -26.80 -11.31 -17.58
N ILE A 48 -25.72 -11.99 -17.18
CA ILE A 48 -24.73 -11.45 -16.23
C ILE A 48 -23.94 -10.31 -16.86
N MET A 49 -23.55 -10.46 -18.13
CA MET A 49 -22.86 -9.41 -18.87
C MET A 49 -23.73 -8.17 -18.99
N THR A 50 -25.03 -8.33 -19.29
CA THR A 50 -25.97 -7.22 -19.39
C THR A 50 -26.14 -6.52 -18.05
N TRP A 51 -26.32 -7.28 -16.97
CA TRP A 51 -26.44 -6.74 -15.62
C TRP A 51 -25.25 -5.87 -15.21
N LEU A 52 -24.04 -6.43 -15.28
CA LEU A 52 -22.82 -5.71 -14.92
C LEU A 52 -22.56 -4.53 -15.86
N SER A 53 -22.74 -4.73 -17.16
CA SER A 53 -22.52 -3.66 -18.15
C SER A 53 -23.43 -2.46 -17.90
N GLN A 54 -24.73 -2.68 -17.64
CA GLN A 54 -25.67 -1.58 -17.43
C GLN A 54 -25.43 -0.84 -16.10
N LEU A 55 -25.07 -1.56 -15.04
CA LEU A 55 -24.61 -0.97 -13.78
C LEU A 55 -23.40 -0.06 -14.05
N ASN A 56 -22.40 -0.60 -14.73
CA ASN A 56 -21.13 0.07 -14.96
C ASN A 56 -21.24 1.30 -15.86
N VAL A 57 -22.02 1.23 -16.92
CA VAL A 57 -22.32 2.37 -17.81
C VAL A 57 -22.98 3.48 -17.01
N SER A 58 -24.02 3.15 -16.23
CA SER A 58 -24.78 4.15 -15.48
C SER A 58 -23.92 4.84 -14.42
N ALA A 59 -23.06 4.08 -13.73
CA ALA A 59 -22.12 4.62 -12.74
C ALA A 59 -21.07 5.52 -13.39
N THR A 60 -20.53 5.10 -14.54
CA THR A 60 -19.52 5.83 -15.31
C THR A 60 -20.03 7.19 -15.77
N GLU A 61 -21.24 7.25 -16.34
CA GLU A 61 -21.87 8.50 -16.81
C GLU A 61 -22.07 9.54 -15.69
N ARG A 62 -21.97 9.11 -14.44
CA ARG A 62 -22.26 9.90 -13.23
C ARG A 62 -21.03 10.07 -12.33
N ASP A 63 -19.85 9.72 -12.84
CA ASP A 63 -18.57 9.81 -12.11
C ASP A 63 -18.64 9.15 -10.72
N MET A 64 -19.23 7.95 -10.68
CA MET A 64 -19.44 7.21 -9.45
C MET A 64 -18.58 5.95 -9.43
N GLU A 65 -17.84 5.78 -8.34
CA GLU A 65 -16.99 4.60 -8.15
C GLU A 65 -17.85 3.39 -7.78
N VAL A 66 -17.58 2.24 -8.42
CA VAL A 66 -18.22 0.96 -8.11
C VAL A 66 -17.23 0.07 -7.38
N MET A 67 -17.68 -0.47 -6.24
CA MET A 67 -16.96 -1.45 -5.46
C MET A 67 -17.72 -2.78 -5.42
N TYR A 68 -17.06 -3.86 -5.82
CA TYR A 68 -17.60 -5.21 -5.76
C TYR A 68 -17.10 -5.94 -4.52
N SER A 69 -18.02 -6.49 -3.71
CA SER A 69 -17.67 -7.27 -2.51
C SER A 69 -18.08 -8.74 -2.67
N GLY A 70 -17.22 -9.64 -2.20
CA GLY A 70 -17.44 -11.09 -2.31
C GLY A 70 -17.60 -11.55 -3.76
N SER A 71 -16.72 -11.10 -4.66
CA SER A 71 -16.84 -11.36 -6.09
C SER A 71 -16.16 -12.66 -6.50
N LEU A 72 -16.83 -13.47 -7.32
CA LEU A 72 -16.21 -14.59 -8.02
C LEU A 72 -15.22 -14.07 -9.10
N PRO A 73 -14.13 -14.80 -9.40
CA PRO A 73 -13.17 -14.38 -10.44
C PRO A 73 -13.81 -14.05 -11.79
N ARG A 74 -14.82 -14.84 -12.22
CA ARG A 74 -15.56 -14.59 -13.47
C ARG A 74 -16.30 -13.25 -13.49
N LEU A 75 -16.85 -12.83 -12.35
CA LEU A 75 -17.57 -11.55 -12.23
C LEU A 75 -16.59 -10.37 -12.21
N ALA A 76 -15.43 -10.55 -11.58
CA ALA A 76 -14.36 -9.56 -11.61
C ALA A 76 -13.80 -9.38 -13.03
N MET A 77 -13.58 -10.47 -13.78
CA MET A 77 -13.15 -10.36 -15.19
C MET A 77 -14.17 -9.59 -16.04
N GLU A 78 -15.47 -9.87 -15.88
CA GLU A 78 -16.49 -9.12 -16.62
C GLU A 78 -16.57 -7.65 -16.22
N ALA A 79 -16.32 -7.33 -14.96
CA ALA A 79 -16.14 -5.94 -14.56
C ALA A 79 -14.96 -5.32 -15.34
N ALA A 80 -13.78 -5.93 -15.34
CA ALA A 80 -12.57 -5.36 -15.95
C ALA A 80 -12.73 -4.89 -17.42
N PHE A 81 -13.52 -5.59 -18.24
CA PHE A 81 -13.65 -5.29 -19.67
C PHE A 81 -14.47 -4.03 -20.03
N ARG A 82 -15.18 -3.40 -19.09
CA ARG A 82 -16.27 -2.44 -19.43
C ARG A 82 -16.24 -1.09 -18.70
N HIS A 83 -15.06 -0.55 -18.39
CA HIS A 83 -14.97 0.73 -17.66
C HIS A 83 -14.01 1.76 -18.25
N THR A 84 -14.37 3.03 -18.02
CA THR A 84 -13.44 4.16 -18.06
C THR A 84 -12.75 4.40 -16.70
N LEU A 85 -13.40 4.04 -15.58
CA LEU A 85 -12.83 4.07 -14.22
C LEU A 85 -12.61 2.66 -13.70
N SER A 86 -11.35 2.32 -13.36
CA SER A 86 -11.00 1.00 -12.82
C SER A 86 -11.80 0.68 -11.54
N PRO A 87 -12.68 -0.34 -11.57
CA PRO A 87 -13.46 -0.76 -10.40
C PRO A 87 -12.61 -1.18 -9.23
N VAL A 88 -13.22 -1.11 -8.06
CA VAL A 88 -12.65 -1.63 -6.82
C VAL A 88 -13.22 -3.02 -6.55
N VAL A 89 -12.37 -3.98 -6.19
CA VAL A 89 -12.80 -5.33 -5.80
C VAL A 89 -12.29 -5.64 -4.41
N GLN A 90 -13.20 -5.98 -3.50
CA GLN A 90 -12.84 -6.43 -2.17
C GLN A 90 -12.18 -7.82 -2.25
N VAL A 91 -10.94 -7.91 -1.77
CA VAL A 91 -10.14 -9.14 -1.78
C VAL A 91 -10.11 -9.86 -0.43
N GLY A 92 -10.30 -9.14 0.67
CA GLY A 92 -10.42 -9.75 2.00
C GLY A 92 -11.87 -10.07 2.33
N SER A 93 -12.10 -11.13 3.11
CA SER A 93 -13.47 -11.55 3.46
C SER A 93 -14.20 -10.57 4.37
N GLY A 94 -13.47 -9.66 5.04
CA GLY A 94 -14.01 -8.67 5.97
C GLY A 94 -14.64 -9.27 7.24
N LYS A 95 -14.56 -10.60 7.39
CA LYS A 95 -15.12 -11.35 8.53
C LYS A 95 -13.99 -11.79 9.43
N ALA A 96 -13.88 -11.20 10.61
CA ALA A 96 -12.81 -11.54 11.56
C ALA A 96 -12.85 -13.00 12.04
N ALA A 97 -14.00 -13.68 11.92
CA ALA A 97 -14.16 -15.10 12.22
C ALA A 97 -13.42 -16.04 11.24
N ASP A 98 -13.03 -15.55 10.06
CA ASP A 98 -12.19 -16.28 9.12
C ASP A 98 -10.72 -16.06 9.49
N ALA A 99 -10.02 -17.09 9.98
CA ALA A 99 -8.63 -16.97 10.43
C ALA A 99 -7.65 -16.47 9.34
N ASN A 100 -8.03 -16.60 8.07
CA ASN A 100 -7.21 -16.24 6.91
C ASN A 100 -7.70 -14.97 6.20
N HIS A 101 -8.67 -14.24 6.75
CA HIS A 101 -9.28 -13.08 6.08
C HIS A 101 -8.32 -11.97 5.66
N TRP A 102 -7.14 -11.91 6.30
CA TRP A 102 -6.09 -10.93 6.03
C TRP A 102 -5.08 -11.39 4.97
N LYS A 103 -5.09 -12.67 4.59
CA LYS A 103 -4.17 -13.28 3.60
C LYS A 103 -4.65 -13.03 2.17
N VAL A 104 -4.62 -11.77 1.76
CA VAL A 104 -5.17 -11.32 0.47
C VAL A 104 -4.15 -11.30 -0.67
N GLY A 105 -2.90 -11.68 -0.41
CA GLY A 105 -1.79 -11.54 -1.35
C GLY A 105 -2.06 -12.17 -2.73
N VAL A 106 -2.51 -13.43 -2.76
CA VAL A 106 -2.82 -14.13 -4.03
C VAL A 106 -3.98 -13.44 -4.78
N ALA A 107 -4.99 -12.95 -4.05
CA ALA A 107 -6.09 -12.22 -4.66
C ALA A 107 -5.64 -10.87 -5.26
N ASN A 108 -4.66 -10.20 -4.64
CA ASN A 108 -4.06 -8.98 -5.18
C ASN A 108 -3.39 -9.23 -6.54
N ILE A 109 -2.72 -10.36 -6.73
CA ILE A 109 -2.12 -10.74 -8.02
C ILE A 109 -3.21 -10.73 -9.10
N PHE A 110 -4.28 -11.51 -8.88
CA PHE A 110 -5.34 -11.65 -9.87
C PHE A 110 -6.03 -10.31 -10.16
N VAL A 111 -6.48 -9.61 -9.13
CA VAL A 111 -7.26 -8.35 -9.28
C VAL A 111 -6.43 -7.27 -9.97
N SER A 112 -5.16 -7.10 -9.59
CA SER A 112 -4.31 -6.10 -10.22
C SER A 112 -3.90 -6.46 -11.65
N ALA A 113 -3.69 -7.75 -11.95
CA ALA A 113 -3.33 -8.21 -13.30
C ALA A 113 -4.43 -7.92 -14.33
N ILE A 114 -5.70 -7.93 -13.92
CA ILE A 114 -6.84 -7.56 -14.78
C ILE A 114 -7.20 -6.07 -14.73
N GLY A 115 -6.31 -5.21 -14.19
CA GLY A 115 -6.49 -3.77 -14.19
C GLY A 115 -7.55 -3.24 -13.22
N LEU A 116 -7.94 -4.03 -12.21
CA LEU A 116 -8.83 -3.62 -11.13
C LEU A 116 -8.05 -3.20 -9.88
N ARG A 117 -8.68 -2.44 -8.98
CA ARG A 117 -8.07 -2.00 -7.72
C ARG A 117 -8.43 -2.95 -6.56
N PRO A 118 -7.47 -3.66 -5.95
CA PRO A 118 -7.75 -4.51 -4.80
C PRO A 118 -8.08 -3.67 -3.56
N PHE A 119 -9.18 -4.00 -2.89
CA PHE A 119 -9.58 -3.41 -1.62
C PHE A 119 -9.50 -4.47 -0.52
N PHE A 120 -8.66 -4.24 0.48
CA PHE A 120 -8.50 -5.17 1.59
C PHE A 120 -9.82 -5.51 2.31
N GLY A 121 -10.72 -4.53 2.44
CA GLY A 121 -11.91 -4.63 3.27
C GLY A 121 -11.89 -3.61 4.40
N ILE A 122 -12.92 -3.68 5.24
CA ILE A 122 -13.07 -2.79 6.39
C ILE A 122 -12.10 -3.23 7.50
N ILE A 123 -11.27 -2.30 7.97
CA ILE A 123 -10.33 -2.51 9.08
C ILE A 123 -10.78 -1.80 10.36
N LYS A 124 -10.34 -2.30 11.51
CA LYS A 124 -10.37 -1.58 12.77
C LYS A 124 -8.97 -1.07 13.06
N SER A 125 -8.84 0.22 13.31
CA SER A 125 -7.55 0.83 13.66
C SER A 125 -7.18 0.61 15.14
N TYR A 126 -8.09 0.10 15.96
CA TYR A 126 -7.88 -0.14 17.38
C TYR A 126 -8.01 -1.62 17.72
N ASN A 127 -7.40 -2.00 18.84
CA ASN A 127 -7.54 -3.35 19.39
C ASN A 127 -8.80 -3.42 20.26
N ASP A 128 -9.68 -4.37 19.95
CA ASP A 128 -10.95 -4.57 20.66
C ASP A 128 -10.93 -5.88 21.44
N SER A 129 -10.13 -5.98 22.50
CA SER A 129 -9.91 -7.26 23.21
C SER A 129 -11.20 -7.90 23.77
N ALA A 130 -12.31 -7.17 23.83
CA ALA A 130 -13.62 -7.66 24.27
C ALA A 130 -14.46 -8.31 23.16
N SER A 131 -14.10 -8.11 21.89
CA SER A 131 -14.82 -8.68 20.75
C SER A 131 -14.25 -10.06 20.37
N PRO A 132 -15.09 -11.07 20.11
CA PRO A 132 -14.62 -12.34 19.54
C PRO A 132 -14.15 -12.19 18.08
N ASN A 133 -14.38 -11.03 17.46
CA ASN A 133 -14.06 -10.69 16.08
C ASN A 133 -12.86 -9.73 16.00
N THR A 134 -11.89 -9.87 16.89
CA THR A 134 -10.79 -8.91 17.00
C THR A 134 -9.69 -9.22 16.00
N GLN A 135 -9.35 -8.19 15.21
CA GLN A 135 -8.24 -8.27 14.27
C GLN A 135 -6.94 -8.48 15.03
N LEU A 136 -6.11 -9.41 14.53
CA LEU A 136 -4.92 -9.89 15.24
C LEU A 136 -3.92 -8.77 15.56
N SER A 137 -3.81 -7.78 14.66
CA SER A 137 -2.92 -6.62 14.80
C SER A 137 -3.48 -5.45 13.99
N PRO A 138 -4.05 -4.41 14.62
CA PRO A 138 -4.56 -3.22 13.91
C PRO A 138 -3.50 -2.55 13.06
N MET A 139 -2.24 -2.54 13.52
CA MET A 139 -1.12 -1.96 12.78
C MET A 139 -0.79 -2.75 11.51
N LEU A 140 -0.79 -4.10 11.59
CA LEU A 140 -0.66 -4.93 10.40
C LEU A 140 -1.81 -4.68 9.42
N TYR A 141 -3.04 -4.56 9.90
CA TYR A 141 -4.21 -4.38 9.02
C TYR A 141 -4.21 -3.02 8.33
N GLY A 142 -3.80 -1.96 9.03
CA GLY A 142 -3.56 -0.65 8.42
C GLY A 142 -2.49 -0.69 7.32
N LEU A 143 -1.38 -1.40 7.58
CA LEU A 143 -0.33 -1.64 6.59
C LEU A 143 -0.87 -2.42 5.38
N LEU A 144 -1.47 -3.60 5.61
CA LEU A 144 -1.98 -4.45 4.53
C LEU A 144 -3.03 -3.71 3.69
N ALA A 145 -3.97 -3.01 4.33
CA ALA A 145 -4.97 -2.21 3.63
C ALA A 145 -4.33 -1.16 2.72
N THR A 146 -3.30 -0.46 3.20
CA THR A 146 -2.57 0.53 2.38
C THR A 146 -1.82 -0.12 1.22
N LEU A 147 -1.19 -1.28 1.49
CA LEU A 147 -0.43 -2.01 0.49
C LEU A 147 -1.29 -2.70 -0.58
N THR A 148 -2.60 -2.91 -0.36
CA THR A 148 -3.50 -3.46 -1.39
C THR A 148 -3.74 -2.52 -2.59
N GLY A 149 -3.35 -1.25 -2.51
CA GLY A 149 -3.44 -0.32 -3.64
C GLY A 149 -4.79 0.37 -3.82
N GLY A 150 -5.88 -0.22 -3.31
CA GLY A 150 -7.22 0.37 -3.33
C GLY A 150 -7.53 1.29 -2.13
N PRO A 151 -8.83 1.60 -1.91
CA PRO A 151 -9.28 2.38 -0.77
C PRO A 151 -8.93 1.75 0.58
N VAL A 152 -8.88 2.56 1.64
CA VAL A 152 -8.79 2.09 3.03
C VAL A 152 -10.06 2.49 3.75
N ALA A 153 -10.84 1.49 4.21
CA ALA A 153 -12.10 1.72 4.90
C ALA A 153 -11.97 1.41 6.39
N LEU A 154 -12.39 2.33 7.24
CA LEU A 154 -12.35 2.20 8.69
C LEU A 154 -13.75 1.83 9.22
N GLY A 155 -13.82 0.76 10.00
CA GLY A 155 -15.02 0.29 10.70
C GLY A 155 -14.98 0.62 12.19
N ASP A 156 -14.30 1.70 12.56
CA ASP A 156 -14.07 2.03 13.96
C ASP A 156 -15.35 2.48 14.66
N GLU A 157 -15.46 2.11 15.94
CA GLU A 157 -16.47 2.70 16.81
C GLU A 157 -16.14 4.18 17.09
N ARG A 158 -17.20 4.96 17.30
CA ARG A 158 -17.07 6.39 17.64
C ARG A 158 -16.14 6.57 18.86
N GLY A 159 -15.08 7.34 18.66
CA GLY A 159 -14.12 7.68 19.71
C GLY A 159 -13.04 6.63 19.99
N LYS A 160 -12.99 5.53 19.23
CA LYS A 160 -11.95 4.48 19.39
C LYS A 160 -10.85 4.52 18.33
N SER A 161 -10.96 5.35 17.30
CA SER A 161 -9.98 5.41 16.21
C SER A 161 -8.56 5.70 16.68
N ASP A 162 -7.60 4.89 16.22
CA ASP A 162 -6.18 5.13 16.39
C ASP A 162 -5.66 6.01 15.25
N ARG A 163 -5.40 7.27 15.61
CA ARG A 163 -4.90 8.28 14.69
C ARG A 163 -3.57 7.89 14.06
N LEU A 164 -2.67 7.23 14.79
CA LEU A 164 -1.34 6.89 14.27
C LEU A 164 -1.45 5.90 13.11
N ILE A 165 -2.31 4.89 13.23
CA ILE A 165 -2.50 3.91 12.16
C ILE A 165 -3.16 4.58 10.94
N ILE A 166 -4.20 5.39 11.18
CA ILE A 166 -4.94 6.06 10.11
C ILE A 166 -4.05 7.04 9.34
N GLU A 167 -3.32 7.90 10.04
CA GLU A 167 -2.44 8.91 9.41
C GLU A 167 -1.25 8.30 8.68
N ARG A 168 -0.89 7.04 8.95
CA ARG A 168 0.11 6.32 8.17
C ARG A 168 -0.42 5.84 6.82
N CYS A 169 -1.73 5.62 6.70
CA CYS A 169 -2.38 5.18 5.47
C CYS A 169 -2.59 6.31 4.46
N CYS A 170 -2.76 7.55 4.92
CA CYS A 170 -3.22 8.66 4.08
C CYS A 170 -2.52 10.01 4.34
N SER A 171 -2.71 10.95 3.42
CA SER A 171 -2.43 12.38 3.63
C SER A 171 -3.48 13.03 4.55
N MET A 172 -3.25 14.28 4.93
CA MET A 172 -4.18 15.04 5.79
C MET A 172 -5.59 15.25 5.17
N GLU A 173 -5.74 15.22 3.84
CA GLU A 173 -7.06 15.20 3.15
C GLU A 173 -7.74 13.82 3.15
N GLY A 174 -7.09 12.77 3.66
CA GLY A 174 -7.60 11.42 3.60
C GLY A 174 -7.32 10.69 2.27
N ARG A 175 -6.47 11.25 1.39
CA ARG A 175 -6.00 10.53 0.20
C ARG A 175 -5.05 9.41 0.62
N VAL A 176 -5.40 8.16 0.29
CA VAL A 176 -4.55 7.00 0.57
C VAL A 176 -3.22 7.13 -0.17
N LEU A 177 -2.12 6.90 0.55
CA LEU A 177 -0.77 6.89 0.02
C LEU A 177 -0.34 5.44 -0.21
N SER A 178 -0.84 4.88 -1.31
CA SER A 178 -0.63 3.48 -1.70
C SER A 178 0.61 3.30 -2.58
N PRO A 179 1.12 2.06 -2.72
CA PRO A 179 2.13 1.80 -3.74
C PRO A 179 1.52 1.86 -5.14
N MET A 180 2.36 2.07 -6.17
CA MET A 180 1.93 2.02 -7.57
C MET A 180 1.48 0.62 -7.97
N HIS A 181 2.23 -0.40 -7.53
CA HIS A 181 1.86 -1.80 -7.65
C HIS A 181 1.54 -2.37 -6.27
N PRO A 182 0.37 -3.00 -6.09
CA PRO A 182 -0.04 -3.50 -4.79
C PRO A 182 0.87 -4.62 -4.30
N ALA A 183 0.88 -4.85 -3.00
CA ALA A 183 1.66 -5.91 -2.40
C ALA A 183 1.15 -7.28 -2.87
N ILE A 184 2.05 -8.08 -3.42
CA ILE A 184 1.80 -9.45 -3.85
C ILE A 184 2.83 -10.39 -3.20
N PRO A 185 2.48 -11.68 -2.97
CA PRO A 185 3.41 -12.71 -2.56
C PRO A 185 4.61 -12.79 -3.49
N ILE A 186 5.78 -13.02 -2.93
CA ILE A 186 6.97 -13.35 -3.72
C ILE A 186 6.82 -14.73 -4.34
N ASP A 187 7.51 -14.97 -5.45
CA ASP A 187 7.47 -16.26 -6.14
C ASP A 187 7.83 -17.41 -5.21
N ALA A 188 8.83 -17.25 -4.33
CA ALA A 188 9.23 -18.29 -3.39
C ALA A 188 8.11 -18.70 -2.40
N GLU A 189 7.19 -17.80 -2.07
CA GLU A 189 6.00 -18.13 -1.27
C GLU A 189 5.01 -18.94 -2.10
N LEU A 190 4.75 -18.51 -3.34
CA LEU A 190 3.85 -19.21 -4.26
C LEU A 190 4.35 -20.63 -4.57
N GLN A 191 5.65 -20.80 -4.76
CA GLN A 191 6.30 -22.10 -4.96
C GLN A 191 6.12 -22.99 -3.73
N GLN A 192 6.29 -22.44 -2.52
CA GLN A 192 6.04 -23.17 -1.28
C GLN A 192 4.57 -23.63 -1.16
N ILE A 193 3.62 -22.77 -1.54
CA ILE A 193 2.19 -23.09 -1.52
C ILE A 193 1.87 -24.18 -2.55
N ALA A 194 2.42 -24.09 -3.76
CA ALA A 194 2.10 -24.97 -4.88
C ALA A 194 2.74 -26.37 -4.76
N TRP A 195 4.00 -26.42 -4.33
CA TRP A 195 4.80 -27.66 -4.38
C TRP A 195 5.26 -28.15 -3.01
N GLY A 196 5.18 -27.33 -1.97
CA GLY A 196 5.78 -27.63 -0.68
C GLY A 196 7.31 -27.63 -0.73
N GLY A 197 7.95 -28.29 0.24
CA GLY A 197 9.40 -28.46 0.29
C GLY A 197 10.15 -27.53 1.24
N GLU A 198 11.49 -27.62 1.19
CA GLU A 198 12.39 -26.91 2.11
C GLU A 198 12.94 -25.59 1.55
N GLU A 199 12.83 -25.36 0.24
CA GLU A 199 13.47 -24.23 -0.44
C GLU A 199 12.59 -22.97 -0.51
N GLY A 200 11.27 -23.12 -0.42
CA GLY A 200 10.33 -22.00 -0.53
C GLY A 200 10.22 -21.16 0.75
N ALA A 201 9.65 -19.96 0.61
CA ALA A 201 9.37 -19.09 1.74
C ALA A 201 8.14 -19.58 2.51
N THR A 202 8.22 -19.65 3.85
CA THR A 202 7.06 -19.94 4.69
C THR A 202 6.54 -18.68 5.37
N GLY A 203 5.22 -18.61 5.55
CA GLY A 203 4.55 -17.41 6.02
C GLY A 203 4.05 -16.57 4.85
N GLU A 204 3.88 -15.27 5.10
CA GLU A 204 3.44 -14.30 4.11
C GLU A 204 4.58 -13.30 3.91
N ILE A 205 5.18 -13.28 2.73
CA ILE A 205 6.25 -12.35 2.34
C ILE A 205 5.82 -11.66 1.06
N TRP A 206 5.38 -10.41 1.20
CA TRP A 206 4.81 -9.65 0.09
C TRP A 206 5.69 -8.47 -0.27
N THR A 207 5.76 -8.17 -1.57
CA THR A 207 6.46 -7.01 -2.10
C THR A 207 5.52 -6.11 -2.88
N ALA A 208 5.72 -4.80 -2.70
CA ALA A 208 5.07 -3.73 -3.43
C ALA A 208 6.13 -2.75 -3.90
N TYR A 209 5.81 -1.93 -4.91
CA TYR A 209 6.75 -0.88 -5.33
C TYR A 209 6.05 0.36 -5.89
N THR A 210 6.82 1.45 -5.93
CA THR A 210 6.44 2.72 -6.55
C THR A 210 7.56 3.21 -7.44
N GLY A 211 7.20 3.53 -8.68
CA GLY A 211 8.07 4.23 -9.62
C GLY A 211 8.06 5.74 -9.39
N THR A 212 9.24 6.36 -9.47
CA THR A 212 9.44 7.82 -9.40
C THR A 212 10.25 8.29 -10.60
N SER A 213 9.88 9.44 -11.17
CA SER A 213 10.68 10.13 -12.19
C SER A 213 11.79 10.94 -11.51
N ILE A 214 13.04 10.66 -11.89
CA ILE A 214 14.23 11.41 -11.48
C ILE A 214 14.92 11.97 -12.72
N ASN A 215 14.99 13.30 -12.85
CA ASN A 215 15.63 13.99 -13.99
C ASN A 215 15.09 13.61 -15.39
N SER A 216 13.93 12.98 -15.48
CA SER A 216 13.48 12.30 -16.70
C SER A 216 12.21 12.89 -17.33
N GLY A 217 11.88 14.15 -17.02
CA GLY A 217 10.77 14.86 -17.70
C GLY A 217 9.39 14.20 -17.60
N GLY A 218 9.21 13.21 -16.69
CA GLY A 218 7.97 12.45 -16.52
C GLY A 218 8.13 10.93 -16.62
N ASP A 219 9.21 10.42 -17.24
CA ASP A 219 9.41 8.98 -17.36
C ASP A 219 9.85 8.35 -16.03
N VAL A 220 9.23 7.24 -15.64
CA VAL A 220 9.65 6.49 -14.45
C VAL A 220 10.99 5.81 -14.73
N ASN A 221 11.99 6.10 -13.91
CA ASN A 221 13.34 5.54 -14.02
C ASN A 221 13.96 5.13 -12.68
N PHE A 222 13.26 5.34 -11.56
CA PHE A 222 13.68 4.91 -10.24
C PHE A 222 12.54 4.20 -9.52
N TYR A 223 12.86 3.15 -8.77
CA TYR A 223 11.89 2.33 -8.08
C TYR A 223 12.23 2.18 -6.61
N HIS A 224 11.22 2.40 -5.76
CA HIS A 224 11.26 2.15 -4.33
C HIS A 224 10.33 0.99 -4.01
N GLY A 225 10.81 0.04 -3.21
CA GLY A 225 10.05 -1.14 -2.84
C GLY A 225 9.69 -1.17 -1.35
N VAL A 226 8.62 -1.89 -1.04
CA VAL A 226 8.20 -2.23 0.31
C VAL A 226 8.22 -3.76 0.40
N ILE A 227 8.83 -4.29 1.46
CA ILE A 227 8.84 -5.73 1.77
C ILE A 227 8.17 -5.91 3.12
N MET A 228 7.04 -6.60 3.13
CA MET A 228 6.32 -6.98 4.33
C MET A 228 6.49 -8.48 4.54
N ALA A 229 6.87 -8.90 5.73
CA ALA A 229 6.90 -10.32 6.08
C ALA A 229 6.22 -10.56 7.42
N THR A 230 5.42 -11.61 7.51
CA THR A 230 4.67 -11.99 8.72
C THR A 230 4.34 -13.47 8.71
N ALA A 231 3.94 -13.98 9.88
CA ALA A 231 3.61 -15.40 10.09
C ALA A 231 4.67 -16.39 9.56
N MET A 232 5.95 -15.99 9.55
CA MET A 232 7.05 -16.83 9.10
C MET A 232 7.32 -17.94 10.10
N THR A 233 7.55 -19.16 9.61
CA THR A 233 7.90 -20.32 10.47
C THR A 233 9.37 -20.68 10.44
N ARG A 234 10.12 -20.20 9.43
CA ARG A 234 11.58 -20.32 9.33
C ARG A 234 12.20 -19.06 8.74
N PRO A 235 13.50 -18.80 8.97
CA PRO A 235 14.24 -17.77 8.26
C PRO A 235 14.16 -17.93 6.73
N PHE A 236 14.19 -16.82 6.00
CA PHE A 236 14.22 -16.82 4.54
C PHE A 236 15.14 -15.73 4.00
N ASN A 237 15.93 -16.05 2.98
CA ASN A 237 16.85 -15.13 2.34
C ASN A 237 16.17 -14.43 1.17
N ILE A 238 16.05 -13.10 1.26
CA ILE A 238 15.51 -12.27 0.19
C ILE A 238 16.64 -11.61 -0.62
N THR A 239 16.38 -11.48 -1.91
CA THR A 239 17.23 -10.79 -2.89
C THR A 239 16.34 -9.96 -3.82
N PRO A 240 16.88 -8.98 -4.56
CA PRO A 240 16.11 -8.26 -5.57
C PRO A 240 15.40 -9.20 -6.55
N SER A 241 16.08 -10.23 -7.06
CA SER A 241 15.51 -11.17 -8.03
C SER A 241 14.35 -11.99 -7.45
N ASN A 242 14.51 -12.58 -6.26
CA ASN A 242 13.47 -13.45 -5.69
C ASN A 242 12.30 -12.70 -5.07
N THR A 243 12.44 -11.39 -4.86
CA THR A 243 11.37 -10.50 -4.40
C THR A 243 10.63 -9.79 -5.53
N GLY A 244 11.07 -9.96 -6.78
CA GLY A 244 10.53 -9.22 -7.92
C GLY A 244 10.84 -7.72 -7.88
N LEU A 245 11.83 -7.30 -7.08
CA LEU A 245 12.28 -5.91 -6.94
C LEU A 245 13.53 -5.65 -7.78
N PHE A 246 13.53 -6.22 -8.98
CA PHE A 246 14.53 -6.03 -10.03
C PHE A 246 13.81 -5.49 -11.26
N PHE A 247 14.27 -4.35 -11.78
CA PHE A 247 13.56 -3.62 -12.83
C PHE A 247 14.45 -3.53 -14.07
N ASP A 248 14.06 -4.24 -15.12
CA ASP A 248 14.69 -4.22 -16.43
C ASP A 248 13.77 -3.57 -17.49
N ARG A 249 14.39 -3.05 -18.54
CA ARG A 249 13.71 -2.54 -19.73
C ARG A 249 14.55 -2.97 -20.91
N GLU A 250 13.94 -3.80 -21.76
CA GLU A 250 14.56 -4.27 -23.00
C GLU A 250 15.90 -5.00 -22.80
N GLY A 251 16.06 -5.68 -21.66
CA GLY A 251 17.28 -6.43 -21.32
C GLY A 251 18.39 -5.60 -20.67
N GLU A 252 18.18 -4.30 -20.47
CA GLU A 252 19.04 -3.46 -19.63
C GLU A 252 18.41 -3.27 -18.25
N VAL A 253 19.21 -3.41 -17.20
CA VAL A 253 18.79 -3.11 -15.83
C VAL A 253 18.53 -1.60 -15.73
N VAL A 254 17.27 -1.19 -15.62
CA VAL A 254 16.87 0.23 -15.57
C VAL A 254 17.38 0.84 -14.28
N HIS A 255 17.02 0.21 -13.16
CA HIS A 255 17.49 0.58 -11.85
C HIS A 255 17.10 -0.49 -10.83
N THR A 256 18.08 -1.11 -10.18
CA THR A 256 17.83 -1.99 -9.04
C THR A 256 18.00 -1.19 -7.75
N PRO A 257 17.04 -1.21 -6.81
CA PRO A 257 17.28 -0.67 -5.48
C PRO A 257 18.39 -1.48 -4.80
N THR A 258 19.43 -0.79 -4.30
CA THR A 258 20.65 -1.44 -3.79
C THR A 258 20.78 -1.36 -2.28
N LYS A 259 19.88 -0.62 -1.60
CA LYS A 259 19.88 -0.50 -0.14
C LYS A 259 18.54 -0.93 0.41
N LEU A 260 18.60 -1.62 1.54
CA LEU A 260 17.46 -2.07 2.33
C LEU A 260 17.57 -1.48 3.74
N PHE A 261 16.45 -1.04 4.30
CA PHE A 261 16.38 -0.54 5.67
C PHE A 261 15.06 -0.90 6.34
N SER A 262 15.09 -1.04 7.67
CA SER A 262 13.90 -1.43 8.43
C SER A 262 13.05 -0.22 8.76
N TYR A 263 11.73 -0.39 8.71
CA TYR A 263 10.77 0.55 9.29
C TYR A 263 11.08 0.87 10.76
N TYR A 264 11.52 -0.13 11.53
CA TYR A 264 11.81 0.05 12.96
C TYR A 264 13.17 0.72 13.22
N ASN A 265 14.05 0.74 12.21
CA ASN A 265 15.37 1.36 12.32
C ASN A 265 15.89 1.79 10.94
N ALA A 266 15.59 3.03 10.56
CA ALA A 266 16.04 3.62 9.30
C ALA A 266 17.51 4.07 9.32
N TYR A 267 18.21 4.01 10.45
CA TYR A 267 19.63 4.38 10.55
C TYR A 267 20.56 3.29 10.01
N VAL A 268 20.09 2.05 9.95
CA VAL A 268 20.90 0.91 9.50
C VAL A 268 20.50 0.58 8.08
N LEU A 269 21.43 0.81 7.15
CA LEU A 269 21.33 0.35 5.77
C LEU A 269 22.03 -0.99 5.62
N HIS A 270 21.36 -1.89 4.90
CA HIS A 270 21.93 -3.13 4.40
C HIS A 270 22.12 -3.03 2.89
N ASP A 271 23.17 -3.64 2.38
CA ASP A 271 23.28 -3.90 0.94
C ASP A 271 22.16 -4.87 0.54
N PHE A 272 21.55 -4.60 -0.61
CA PHE A 272 20.49 -5.41 -1.17
C PHE A 272 20.86 -5.80 -2.60
N SER A 273 21.44 -6.99 -2.75
CA SER A 273 21.85 -7.55 -4.03
C SER A 273 21.66 -9.07 -4.03
N ASP A 274 21.64 -9.68 -5.22
CA ASP A 274 21.55 -11.14 -5.34
C ASP A 274 22.79 -11.85 -4.78
N THR A 275 23.93 -11.15 -4.71
CA THR A 275 25.18 -11.66 -4.15
C THR A 275 25.29 -11.49 -2.63
N GLN A 276 24.45 -10.64 -2.04
CA GLN A 276 24.40 -10.38 -0.60
C GLN A 276 22.94 -10.44 -0.13
N PRO A 277 22.39 -11.65 0.02
CA PRO A 277 21.01 -11.82 0.46
C PRO A 277 20.79 -11.28 1.87
N PHE A 278 19.61 -10.71 2.11
CA PHE A 278 19.18 -10.30 3.44
C PHE A 278 18.30 -11.39 4.07
N THR A 279 18.62 -11.81 5.30
CA THR A 279 17.85 -12.86 5.97
C THR A 279 16.71 -12.28 6.80
N LEU A 280 15.47 -12.55 6.39
CA LEU A 280 14.28 -12.29 7.20
C LEU A 280 14.18 -13.32 8.33
N THR A 281 14.02 -12.85 9.57
CA THR A 281 13.88 -13.71 10.76
C THR A 281 12.86 -13.14 11.74
N GLY A 282 12.17 -14.01 12.48
CA GLY A 282 11.33 -13.60 13.61
C GLY A 282 10.05 -12.82 13.26
N CYS A 283 9.62 -12.84 12.00
CA CYS A 283 8.47 -12.06 11.53
C CYS A 283 7.15 -12.77 11.88
N THR A 284 6.40 -12.23 12.84
CA THR A 284 5.13 -12.81 13.34
C THR A 284 3.96 -11.85 13.09
N VAL A 285 2.72 -12.31 13.26
CA VAL A 285 1.52 -11.45 13.08
C VAL A 285 1.51 -10.24 14.01
N HIS A 286 2.04 -10.38 15.23
CA HIS A 286 2.13 -9.29 16.21
C HIS A 286 3.41 -8.45 16.08
N SER A 287 4.46 -9.04 15.50
CA SER A 287 5.75 -8.39 15.24
C SER A 287 6.16 -8.63 13.80
N PHE A 288 5.40 -8.05 12.88
CA PHE A 288 5.66 -8.18 11.45
C PHE A 288 6.96 -7.44 11.11
N CYS A 289 7.64 -7.94 10.09
CA CYS A 289 8.79 -7.29 9.51
C CYS A 289 8.34 -6.36 8.40
N LEU A 290 8.83 -5.12 8.42
CA LEU A 290 8.61 -4.15 7.36
C LEU A 290 9.94 -3.53 7.00
N TYR A 291 10.31 -3.69 5.74
CA TYR A 291 11.52 -3.15 5.14
C TYR A 291 11.17 -2.32 3.92
N TYR A 292 12.04 -1.36 3.64
CA TYR A 292 11.99 -0.54 2.46
C TYR A 292 13.27 -0.77 1.67
N VAL A 293 13.14 -0.82 0.36
CA VAL A 293 14.29 -0.84 -0.54
C VAL A 293 14.30 0.43 -1.35
N ALA A 294 15.49 1.01 -1.47
CA ALA A 294 15.69 2.28 -2.11
C ALA A 294 16.95 2.26 -3.00
N PRO A 295 16.92 3.00 -4.11
CA PRO A 295 18.09 3.20 -4.95
C PRO A 295 19.09 4.16 -4.28
N VAL A 296 20.37 3.97 -4.62
CA VAL A 296 21.46 4.90 -4.28
C VAL A 296 21.80 5.70 -5.52
N PHE A 297 21.98 7.00 -5.37
CA PHE A 297 22.53 7.85 -6.40
C PHE A 297 23.66 8.70 -5.83
N ASN A 298 24.63 9.06 -6.68
CA ASN A 298 25.73 9.91 -6.29
C ASN A 298 25.33 11.39 -6.42
N PHE A 299 25.52 12.16 -5.35
CA PHE A 299 25.28 13.59 -5.33
C PHE A 299 26.51 14.30 -4.74
N LYS A 300 27.22 15.06 -5.58
CA LYS A 300 28.47 15.77 -5.24
C LYS A 300 29.50 14.85 -4.54
N GLY A 301 29.66 13.63 -5.06
CA GLY A 301 30.64 12.65 -4.55
C GLY A 301 30.18 11.90 -3.29
N LYS A 302 28.94 12.08 -2.84
CA LYS A 302 28.35 11.37 -1.71
C LYS A 302 27.26 10.41 -2.17
N ASP A 303 27.17 9.27 -1.50
CA ASP A 303 26.08 8.33 -1.76
C ASP A 303 24.84 8.78 -0.98
N VAL A 304 23.74 8.95 -1.71
CA VAL A 304 22.46 9.39 -1.16
C VAL A 304 21.41 8.32 -1.38
N VAL A 305 20.69 7.98 -0.31
CA VAL A 305 19.47 7.18 -0.36
C VAL A 305 18.30 8.09 -0.03
N LEU A 306 17.42 8.32 -1.01
CA LEU A 306 16.15 9.00 -0.79
C LEU A 306 15.15 8.01 -0.19
N MET A 307 14.81 8.20 1.09
CA MET A 307 13.96 7.29 1.85
C MET A 307 12.48 7.66 1.80
N GLY A 308 12.14 8.91 1.49
CA GLY A 308 10.76 9.38 1.42
C GLY A 308 10.17 9.86 2.74
N ASP A 309 8.86 9.89 2.83
CA ASP A 309 8.12 10.23 4.05
C ASP A 309 7.93 9.00 4.95
N LEU A 310 8.89 8.78 5.86
CA LEU A 310 8.87 7.66 6.81
C LEU A 310 7.73 7.73 7.85
N THR A 311 6.95 8.82 7.86
CA THR A 311 5.73 8.90 8.66
C THR A 311 4.56 8.14 8.03
N LYS A 312 4.73 7.60 6.81
CA LYS A 312 3.71 6.87 6.04
C LYS A 312 4.09 5.42 5.82
N TRP A 313 3.12 4.56 5.53
CA TRP A 313 3.39 3.15 5.21
C TRP A 313 4.15 2.97 3.91
N VAL A 314 3.90 3.86 2.93
CA VAL A 314 4.55 3.88 1.61
C VAL A 314 5.27 5.23 1.46
N PRO A 315 6.54 5.33 1.89
CA PRO A 315 7.24 6.62 1.99
C PRO A 315 7.38 7.38 0.67
N MET A 316 7.44 6.65 -0.45
CA MET A 316 7.64 7.18 -1.80
C MET A 316 6.41 7.02 -2.69
N SER A 317 5.22 6.94 -2.08
CA SER A 317 3.93 6.88 -2.79
C SER A 317 3.83 8.02 -3.83
N SER A 318 3.45 7.69 -5.07
CA SER A 318 3.34 8.64 -6.18
C SER A 318 2.18 9.63 -6.01
N GLN A 319 1.26 9.31 -5.10
CA GLN A 319 0.21 10.21 -4.64
C GLN A 319 0.79 11.39 -3.84
N ARG A 320 1.93 11.19 -3.14
CA ARG A 320 2.66 12.23 -2.40
C ARG A 320 3.83 12.79 -3.20
N VAL A 321 4.75 11.93 -3.62
CA VAL A 321 6.00 12.30 -4.28
C VAL A 321 5.78 12.27 -5.78
N GLN A 322 5.81 13.44 -6.42
CA GLN A 322 5.49 13.56 -7.84
C GLN A 322 6.69 13.25 -8.73
N ARG A 323 7.85 13.81 -8.37
CA ARG A 323 9.11 13.69 -9.11
C ARG A 323 10.28 14.18 -8.25
N VAL A 324 11.49 13.83 -8.65
CA VAL A 324 12.73 14.28 -8.04
C VAL A 324 13.60 14.92 -9.12
N GLU A 325 14.20 16.06 -8.80
CA GLU A 325 15.22 16.69 -9.63
C GLU A 325 16.55 16.67 -8.88
N ILE A 326 17.60 16.20 -9.52
CA ILE A 326 18.96 16.17 -9.00
C ILE A 326 19.82 17.04 -9.92
N GLY A 327 20.22 18.20 -9.40
CA GLY A 327 21.12 19.15 -10.06
C GLY A 327 22.17 19.65 -9.08
N GLU A 328 22.18 20.96 -8.82
CA GLU A 328 22.98 21.54 -7.72
C GLU A 328 22.43 21.18 -6.33
N THR A 329 21.15 20.87 -6.27
CA THR A 329 20.40 20.44 -5.11
C THR A 329 19.63 19.17 -5.45
N ILE A 330 19.14 18.46 -4.45
CA ILE A 330 18.12 17.41 -4.65
C ILE A 330 16.78 18.04 -4.29
N THR A 331 15.89 18.19 -5.26
CA THR A 331 14.56 18.76 -5.07
C THR A 331 13.52 17.67 -5.22
N VAL A 332 12.78 17.38 -4.15
CA VAL A 332 11.66 16.44 -4.17
C VAL A 332 10.35 17.21 -4.23
N PHE A 333 9.59 17.05 -5.31
CA PHE A 333 8.30 17.70 -5.48
C PHE A 333 7.21 16.85 -4.86
N THR A 334 6.38 17.48 -4.02
CA THR A 334 5.35 16.84 -3.23
C THR A 334 3.98 17.47 -3.51
N ARG A 335 2.92 16.68 -3.28
CA ARG A 335 1.52 17.13 -3.31
C ARG A 335 0.86 16.86 -1.97
N GLY A 336 -0.09 17.70 -1.57
CA GLY A 336 -0.85 17.55 -0.33
C GLY A 336 -1.93 18.61 -0.20
N VAL A 337 -2.41 18.82 1.03
CA VAL A 337 -3.29 19.95 1.33
C VAL A 337 -2.50 21.17 1.78
N PRO A 338 -3.02 22.40 1.56
CA PRO A 338 -2.39 23.62 2.06
C PRO A 338 -1.99 23.52 3.54
N ASP A 339 -0.78 24.01 3.84
CA ASP A 339 -0.15 24.04 5.16
C ASP A 339 0.17 22.68 5.81
N GLU A 340 -0.10 21.56 5.13
CA GLU A 340 0.31 20.24 5.57
C GLU A 340 1.84 20.18 5.71
N LYS A 341 2.30 19.68 6.86
CA LYS A 341 3.72 19.40 7.10
C LYS A 341 4.07 18.05 6.51
N VAL A 342 5.09 18.04 5.66
CA VAL A 342 5.66 16.82 5.07
C VAL A 342 7.12 16.71 5.47
N TYR A 343 7.52 15.51 5.86
CA TYR A 343 8.90 15.19 6.23
C TYR A 343 9.51 14.30 5.16
N MET A 344 10.65 14.68 4.62
CA MET A 344 11.41 13.86 3.68
C MET A 344 12.74 13.45 4.30
N TRP A 345 13.00 12.15 4.26
CA TRP A 345 14.18 11.56 4.85
C TRP A 345 15.20 11.16 3.79
N PHE A 346 16.46 11.44 4.09
CA PHE A 346 17.62 11.15 3.26
C PHE A 346 18.66 10.47 4.12
N HIS A 347 19.33 9.46 3.60
CA HIS A 347 20.53 8.92 4.22
C HIS A 347 21.73 9.27 3.36
N VAL A 348 22.69 10.02 3.92
CA VAL A 348 23.86 10.57 3.23
C VAL A 348 25.10 10.22 4.02
N ASP A 349 26.04 9.48 3.41
CA ASP A 349 27.31 9.07 4.04
C ASP A 349 27.16 8.51 5.46
N GLY A 350 26.22 7.58 5.68
CA GLY A 350 26.03 6.98 7.01
C GLY A 350 25.17 7.81 7.97
N HIS A 351 24.68 8.97 7.55
CA HIS A 351 23.91 9.87 8.42
C HIS A 351 22.49 10.05 7.90
N LEU A 352 21.53 9.96 8.82
CA LEU A 352 20.12 10.17 8.52
C LEU A 352 19.77 11.65 8.69
N HIS A 353 19.20 12.24 7.66
CA HIS A 353 18.75 13.62 7.60
C HIS A 353 17.24 13.65 7.37
N SER A 354 16.54 14.57 8.04
CA SER A 354 15.13 14.86 7.78
C SER A 354 14.96 16.34 7.46
N LEU A 355 14.13 16.60 6.45
CA LEU A 355 13.76 17.94 6.04
C LEU A 355 12.24 18.09 6.13
N GLU A 356 11.79 19.10 6.87
CA GLU A 356 10.39 19.51 6.92
C GLU A 356 10.13 20.54 5.83
N HIS A 357 9.01 20.41 5.11
CA HIS A 357 8.44 21.54 4.38
C HIS A 357 6.92 21.58 4.58
N ARG A 358 6.32 22.72 4.22
CA ARG A 358 4.87 22.88 4.16
C ARG A 358 4.39 22.91 2.71
N ILE A 359 3.27 22.25 2.47
CA ILE A 359 2.57 22.31 1.19
C ILE A 359 1.98 23.72 1.01
N GLY A 360 2.18 24.28 -0.18
CA GLY A 360 1.67 25.59 -0.56
C GLY A 360 0.15 25.62 -0.75
N LEU A 361 -0.39 26.81 -0.94
CA LEU A 361 -1.84 27.03 -1.11
C LEU A 361 -2.41 26.37 -2.38
N ASP A 362 -1.56 26.07 -3.36
CA ASP A 362 -1.92 25.38 -4.60
C ASP A 362 -1.91 23.84 -4.47
N GLY A 363 -1.64 23.31 -3.27
CA GLY A 363 -1.56 21.88 -3.00
C GLY A 363 -0.25 21.24 -3.43
N THR A 364 0.76 22.04 -3.83
CA THR A 364 2.09 21.56 -4.21
C THR A 364 3.15 22.05 -3.25
N GLY A 365 4.29 21.37 -3.22
CA GLY A 365 5.48 21.93 -2.60
C GLY A 365 6.74 21.18 -2.99
N SER A 366 7.86 21.58 -2.39
CA SER A 366 9.15 21.00 -2.70
C SER A 366 10.04 20.98 -1.48
N VAL A 367 10.71 19.86 -1.26
CA VAL A 367 11.82 19.74 -0.31
C VAL A 367 13.12 19.88 -1.07
N VAL A 368 13.97 20.82 -0.67
CA VAL A 368 15.29 21.03 -1.26
C VAL A 368 16.36 20.57 -0.28
N TYR A 369 17.12 19.55 -0.66
CA TYR A 369 18.30 19.10 0.06
C TYR A 369 19.56 19.68 -0.60
N GLU A 370 20.36 20.37 0.20
CA GLU A 370 21.66 20.92 -0.19
C GLU A 370 22.74 20.31 0.70
N LEU A 371 23.83 19.85 0.08
CA LEU A 371 25.03 19.49 0.84
C LEU A 371 25.62 20.76 1.43
N ALA A 372 25.78 20.80 2.75
CA ALA A 372 26.40 21.91 3.44
C ALA A 372 27.79 22.17 2.83
N SER A 373 28.05 23.40 2.42
CA SER A 373 29.37 23.78 1.91
C SER A 373 30.42 23.56 3.02
N PRO A 374 31.61 23.02 2.70
CA PRO A 374 32.70 22.94 3.66
C PRO A 374 33.11 24.36 4.07
N GLY A 375 32.50 24.89 5.15
CA GLY A 375 32.72 26.25 5.65
C GLY A 375 31.48 26.94 6.24
N SER A 376 30.26 26.48 5.95
CA SER A 376 29.05 27.03 6.58
C SER A 376 28.79 26.31 7.91
N GLN A 377 29.02 26.98 9.04
CA GLN A 377 28.44 26.54 10.31
C GLN A 377 26.93 26.58 10.19
N ALA A 378 26.30 25.41 10.04
CA ALA A 378 24.86 25.28 10.07
C ALA A 378 24.34 25.83 11.41
N THR A 379 23.50 26.86 11.36
CA THR A 379 22.57 27.16 12.45
C THR A 379 21.76 25.89 12.68
N ARG A 380 21.95 25.27 13.85
CA ARG A 380 21.27 24.05 14.28
C ARG A 380 19.75 24.16 14.02
N GLY A 381 19.29 23.57 12.93
CA GLY A 381 17.95 23.00 12.88
C GLY A 381 17.91 21.96 13.98
N SER A 382 16.92 22.08 14.88
CA SER A 382 16.78 21.26 16.07
C SER A 382 16.95 19.78 15.74
N SER A 383 18.06 19.20 16.17
CA SER A 383 18.24 17.75 16.30
C SER A 383 17.16 17.24 17.24
N VAL A 384 16.09 16.65 16.68
CA VAL A 384 15.13 15.90 17.48
C VAL A 384 15.83 14.60 17.85
N ASN A 385 16.44 14.59 19.04
CA ASN A 385 16.90 13.38 19.69
C ASN A 385 15.66 12.54 20.04
N TYR A 386 15.30 11.59 19.17
CA TYR A 386 14.52 10.43 19.62
C TYR A 386 15.45 9.55 20.43
N VAL A 387 15.62 9.89 21.72
CA VAL A 387 16.05 8.92 22.71
C VAL A 387 14.91 7.92 22.84
N SER A 388 15.16 6.74 22.30
CA SER A 388 14.55 5.46 22.64
C SER A 388 13.84 5.43 24.01
N VAL A 389 12.53 5.70 24.03
CA VAL A 389 11.64 5.26 25.11
C VAL A 389 11.16 3.85 24.77
N LEU A 390 12.10 2.91 24.80
CA LEU A 390 11.83 1.49 24.59
C LEU A 390 12.78 0.69 25.49
N CYS A 391 12.62 0.85 26.81
CA CYS A 391 13.01 -0.07 27.89
C CYS A 391 12.87 0.60 29.27
N ALA A 392 11.68 0.54 29.89
CA ALA A 392 11.51 0.61 31.37
C ALA A 392 10.03 0.51 31.85
N VAL A 393 9.15 -0.27 31.22
CA VAL A 393 7.79 -0.54 31.79
C VAL A 393 7.51 -2.04 32.00
N LEU A 394 8.46 -2.92 31.71
CA LEU A 394 8.51 -4.24 32.36
C LEU A 394 9.39 -4.13 33.61
N PHE A 395 8.80 -3.77 34.76
CA PHE A 395 9.16 -4.31 36.10
C PHE A 395 8.34 -3.74 37.28
N ALA A 396 7.32 -2.91 37.08
CA ALA A 396 6.57 -2.31 38.19
C ALA A 396 5.05 -2.44 38.04
N LEU A 397 4.53 -3.66 37.88
CA LEU A 397 3.11 -3.96 38.14
C LEU A 397 2.88 -5.44 38.49
N LEU A 398 3.83 -6.03 39.23
CA LEU A 398 3.68 -7.31 39.93
C LEU A 398 3.54 -7.13 41.45
N LEU A 399 3.27 -5.91 41.93
CA LEU A 399 2.99 -5.63 43.34
C LEU A 399 1.88 -4.57 43.43
N LYS A 400 0.67 -5.06 43.74
CA LYS A 400 -0.62 -4.37 44.01
C LYS A 400 -1.71 -4.51 42.94
N LEU A 401 -2.20 -5.74 42.76
CA LEU A 401 -3.56 -6.19 43.13
C LEU A 401 -3.68 -7.69 42.88
#